data_AF-A0AAU0Q7G2-F1
#
_entry.id   AF-A0AAU0Q7G2-F1
#
_cell.length_a   1.000
_cell.length_b   1.000
_cell.length_c   1.000
_cell.angle_alpha   90.00
_cell.angle_beta   90.00
_cell.angle_gamma   90.00
#
_symmetry.space_group_name_H-M   'P 1'
#
loop_
_entity.id
_entity.type
_entity.pdbx_description
1 polymer ?
#
loop_
_entity_poly.entity_id
_entity_poly.type
_entity_poly.pdbx_seq_one_letter_code
_entity_poly.pdbx_strand_id
1 'polypeptide(L)'
;MSRMVDTMGDLLTARRHFDRAMTIKNGQGCVAALPEFVAATEADPSMADAWLGRIACGDRDLASLKQLNAHSEWLHRETTRIGRTLAAEVQLGPSIGITVTDASQVGLALSSALTIAGEYAKADALLANRELLDSWRNYQWHQLARAFLMYVTQRWPDVLSTAAEDLPPQAIVMPAVTASICALAAHAAAHLGQGRVALDWLDRVDVIGHSRSSGRFGADVLTAAIGPADIPLLVADLAYVRGMVYRQLHEEDKAQIWLSKATINGVLTDAAKEALADPNLRLIVTDERTIASRSDRWDASTAKSRDQLDDDNAAQRRGELLAEGRELLAKQVGLAAVKQAVSALEDQLEVRMMRLEHGLPVEGQTNHMLLVGPPGTGKTTTAEALGKIYAGMGIVRHPEIREVRRSDFCGHYIGESGPKTNELIEKSLGRIIFMDEFYSLIERHQDGTPDMIGMEAVNQLLVQLETHRFDFCFIGAGYEDQVDEFLTVNPGLAGRFNRKLRFESYSPVEIVEIGHRYATPRASQLDDAAREVFLDAVTTIRNYTTPSGQHGIDAMQNGRFARNVIERAEGFRDTRVVAQKRAGQPVSVQDLQIITATDIDAAIRSVCSDNRDMAAIVW
;
A
#
# COMPACT_ATOMS: atom_id res chain seq x y z
N MET A 1 21.72 -35.83 52.35
CA MET A 1 20.89 -36.92 52.90
C MET A 1 19.51 -36.41 53.36
N SER A 2 19.38 -35.37 54.19
CA SER A 2 18.05 -34.83 54.61
C SER A 2 17.11 -34.47 53.44
N ARG A 3 17.56 -33.64 52.47
CA ARG A 3 16.75 -33.29 51.27
C ARG A 3 16.36 -34.48 50.38
N MET A 4 17.12 -35.57 50.42
CA MET A 4 16.90 -36.78 49.61
C MET A 4 15.89 -37.73 50.27
N VAL A 5 15.82 -37.70 51.60
CA VAL A 5 14.83 -38.44 52.40
C VAL A 5 13.47 -37.73 52.36
N ASP A 6 13.47 -36.39 52.40
CA ASP A 6 12.24 -35.57 52.26
C ASP A 6 11.60 -35.77 50.88
N THR A 7 12.37 -35.69 49.79
CA THR A 7 11.85 -35.93 48.42
C THR A 7 11.32 -37.35 48.17
N MET A 8 11.89 -38.36 48.84
CA MET A 8 11.38 -39.74 48.77
C MET A 8 10.07 -39.92 49.56
N GLY A 9 9.92 -39.20 50.69
CA GLY A 9 8.70 -39.18 51.50
C GLY A 9 7.53 -38.50 50.78
N ASP A 10 7.81 -37.41 50.08
CA ASP A 10 6.83 -36.63 49.33
C ASP A 10 6.29 -37.41 48.12
N LEU A 11 7.17 -38.08 47.37
CA LEU A 11 6.75 -38.93 46.24
C LEU A 11 5.89 -40.13 46.67
N LEU A 12 6.23 -40.78 47.79
CA LEU A 12 5.41 -41.88 48.32
C LEU A 12 4.03 -41.40 48.79
N THR A 13 3.98 -40.19 49.35
CA THR A 13 2.73 -39.55 49.77
C THR A 13 1.87 -39.20 48.56
N ALA A 14 2.46 -38.58 47.53
CA ALA A 14 1.78 -38.25 46.28
C ALA A 14 1.21 -39.51 45.59
N ARG A 15 1.97 -40.61 45.55
CA ARG A 15 1.50 -41.89 44.98
C ARG A 15 0.31 -42.47 45.71
N ARG A 16 0.27 -42.38 47.05
CA ARG A 16 -0.88 -42.86 47.83
C ARG A 16 -2.14 -42.05 47.50
N HIS A 17 -2.01 -40.73 47.41
CA HIS A 17 -3.12 -39.85 47.02
C HIS A 17 -3.58 -40.16 45.59
N PHE A 18 -2.66 -40.34 44.65
CA PHE A 18 -2.99 -40.69 43.25
C PHE A 18 -3.72 -42.03 43.13
N ASP A 19 -3.23 -43.09 43.77
CA ASP A 19 -3.85 -44.42 43.73
C ASP A 19 -5.25 -44.41 44.34
N ARG A 20 -5.43 -43.65 45.42
CA ARG A 20 -6.73 -43.42 46.07
C ARG A 20 -7.67 -42.63 45.16
N ALA A 21 -7.19 -41.56 44.54
CA ALA A 21 -7.95 -40.75 43.59
C ALA A 21 -8.47 -41.61 42.43
N MET A 22 -7.63 -42.46 41.85
CA MET A 22 -8.01 -43.37 40.76
C MET A 22 -9.05 -44.41 41.19
N THR A 23 -8.97 -44.90 42.43
CA THR A 23 -9.96 -45.82 43.00
C THR A 23 -11.31 -45.12 43.21
N ILE A 24 -11.29 -43.93 43.81
CA ILE A 24 -12.48 -43.10 44.05
C ILE A 24 -13.12 -42.68 42.73
N LYS A 25 -12.34 -42.27 41.72
CA LYS A 25 -12.84 -41.88 40.40
C LYS A 25 -13.67 -43.00 39.75
N ASN A 26 -13.22 -44.25 39.86
CA ASN A 26 -13.91 -45.40 39.30
C ASN A 26 -15.16 -45.83 40.10
N GLY A 27 -15.19 -45.61 41.42
CA GLY A 27 -16.29 -46.04 42.28
C GLY A 27 -17.33 -44.96 42.61
N GLN A 28 -16.87 -43.75 42.91
CA GLN A 28 -17.65 -42.62 43.45
C GLN A 28 -17.69 -41.41 42.49
N GLY A 29 -16.91 -41.43 41.41
CA GLY A 29 -16.91 -40.41 40.36
C GLY A 29 -15.89 -39.28 40.54
N CYS A 30 -15.83 -38.40 39.54
CA CYS A 30 -14.81 -37.36 39.42
C CYS A 30 -14.81 -36.33 40.56
N VAL A 31 -15.99 -35.89 41.01
CA VAL A 31 -16.12 -34.86 42.06
C VAL A 31 -15.49 -35.31 43.37
N ALA A 32 -15.68 -36.58 43.74
CA ALA A 32 -15.10 -37.17 44.95
C ALA A 32 -13.58 -37.41 44.83
N ALA A 33 -13.08 -37.65 43.61
CA ALA A 33 -11.67 -37.93 43.36
C ALA A 33 -10.79 -36.67 43.30
N LEU A 34 -11.36 -35.52 42.93
CA LEU A 34 -10.63 -34.28 42.71
C LEU A 34 -9.74 -33.85 43.91
N PRO A 35 -10.22 -33.85 45.18
CA PRO A 35 -9.38 -33.47 46.31
C PRO A 35 -8.13 -34.35 46.49
N GLU A 36 -8.22 -35.64 46.15
CA GLU A 36 -7.09 -36.56 46.23
C GLU A 36 -6.10 -36.32 45.08
N PHE A 37 -6.58 -35.98 43.87
CA PHE A 37 -5.68 -35.54 42.80
C PHE A 37 -4.97 -34.21 43.14
N VAL A 38 -5.67 -33.27 43.79
CA VAL A 38 -5.06 -32.02 44.27
C VAL A 38 -3.97 -32.33 45.29
N ALA A 39 -4.25 -33.13 46.31
CA ALA A 39 -3.27 -33.54 47.32
C ALA A 39 -2.05 -34.25 46.70
N ALA A 40 -2.26 -35.07 45.65
CA ALA A 40 -1.17 -35.69 44.91
C ALA A 40 -0.26 -34.64 44.22
N THR A 41 -0.84 -33.64 43.56
CA THR A 41 -0.08 -32.56 42.91
C THR A 41 0.57 -31.57 43.88
N GLU A 42 0.02 -31.40 45.08
CA GLU A 42 0.64 -30.59 46.14
C GLU A 42 1.85 -31.29 46.74
N ALA A 43 1.76 -32.62 46.92
CA ALA A 43 2.86 -33.45 47.40
C ALA A 43 3.97 -33.64 46.35
N ASP A 44 3.61 -33.79 45.06
CA ASP A 44 4.56 -33.83 43.95
C ASP A 44 4.02 -33.03 42.73
N PRO A 45 4.44 -31.76 42.59
CA PRO A 45 4.07 -30.92 41.45
C PRO A 45 4.52 -31.47 40.10
N SER A 46 5.50 -32.38 40.05
CA SER A 46 5.97 -32.98 38.79
C SER A 46 5.11 -34.16 38.32
N MET A 47 4.13 -34.59 39.12
CA MET A 47 3.27 -35.74 38.82
C MET A 47 2.22 -35.41 37.74
N ALA A 48 2.63 -35.52 36.47
CA ALA A 48 1.80 -35.22 35.30
C ALA A 48 0.45 -35.95 35.29
N ASP A 49 0.42 -37.24 35.62
CA ASP A 49 -0.81 -38.03 35.66
C ASP A 49 -1.82 -37.50 36.69
N ALA A 50 -1.35 -36.94 37.81
CA ALA A 50 -2.23 -36.32 38.80
C ALA A 50 -2.83 -35.01 38.30
N TRP A 51 -2.05 -34.18 37.59
CA TRP A 51 -2.56 -32.98 36.92
C TRP A 51 -3.61 -33.33 35.85
N LEU A 52 -3.35 -34.35 35.03
CA LEU A 52 -4.33 -34.87 34.07
C LEU A 52 -5.60 -35.36 34.79
N GLY A 53 -5.45 -35.97 35.96
CA GLY A 53 -6.55 -36.41 36.83
C GLY A 53 -7.40 -35.26 37.33
N ARG A 54 -6.78 -34.17 37.79
CA ARG A 54 -7.48 -32.93 38.18
C ARG A 54 -8.34 -32.41 37.03
N ILE A 55 -7.75 -32.30 35.84
CA ILE A 55 -8.43 -31.77 34.64
C ILE A 55 -9.58 -32.69 34.21
N ALA A 56 -9.34 -34.01 34.19
CA ALA A 56 -10.37 -35.01 33.93
C ALA A 56 -11.53 -34.96 34.94
N CYS A 57 -11.28 -34.42 36.13
CA CYS A 57 -12.27 -34.25 37.19
C CYS A 57 -12.88 -32.84 37.28
N GLY A 58 -12.62 -31.97 36.29
CA GLY A 58 -13.28 -30.67 36.16
C GLY A 58 -12.44 -29.46 36.57
N ASP A 59 -11.16 -29.64 36.90
CA ASP A 59 -10.23 -28.53 37.05
C ASP A 59 -9.96 -27.88 35.68
N ARG A 60 -10.46 -26.67 35.48
CA ARG A 60 -10.33 -25.91 34.23
C ARG A 60 -9.33 -24.75 34.35
N ASP A 61 -8.54 -24.71 35.42
CA ASP A 61 -7.61 -23.62 35.64
C ASP A 61 -6.45 -23.67 34.64
N LEU A 62 -6.15 -22.53 34.02
CA LEU A 62 -5.01 -22.41 33.10
C LEU A 62 -3.70 -22.81 33.77
N ALA A 63 -3.56 -22.54 35.08
CA ALA A 63 -2.39 -22.93 35.87
C ALA A 63 -2.20 -24.46 35.88
N SER A 64 -3.27 -25.23 36.04
CA SER A 64 -3.24 -26.69 36.05
C SER A 64 -2.81 -27.26 34.69
N LEU A 65 -3.31 -26.70 33.58
CA LEU A 65 -2.88 -27.06 32.23
C LEU A 65 -1.42 -26.68 31.96
N LYS A 66 -0.93 -25.53 32.46
CA LYS A 66 0.48 -25.13 32.36
C LYS A 66 1.39 -26.09 33.10
N GLN A 67 1.00 -26.51 34.32
CA GLN A 67 1.74 -27.51 35.09
C GLN A 67 1.76 -28.87 34.40
N LEU A 68 0.60 -29.32 33.89
CA LEU A 68 0.54 -30.56 33.10
C LEU A 68 1.47 -30.50 31.88
N ASN A 69 1.46 -29.40 31.12
CA ASN A 69 2.30 -29.24 29.94
C ASN A 69 3.80 -29.23 30.30
N ALA A 70 4.18 -28.53 31.37
CA ALA A 70 5.57 -28.46 31.84
C ALA A 70 6.16 -29.83 32.22
N HIS A 71 5.31 -30.77 32.61
CA HIS A 71 5.71 -32.12 33.03
C HIS A 71 5.18 -33.23 32.11
N SER A 72 4.66 -32.88 30.93
CA SER A 72 3.96 -33.81 30.04
C SER A 72 4.80 -34.99 29.55
N GLU A 73 6.14 -34.88 29.57
CA GLU A 73 7.06 -35.99 29.29
C GLU A 73 6.94 -37.16 30.30
N TRP A 74 6.40 -36.90 31.49
CA TRP A 74 6.20 -37.89 32.55
C TRP A 74 4.79 -38.49 32.56
N LEU A 75 3.95 -38.15 31.57
CA LEU A 75 2.65 -38.78 31.40
C LEU A 75 2.78 -40.30 31.29
N HIS A 76 1.74 -40.98 31.75
CA HIS A 76 1.60 -42.42 31.82
C HIS A 76 2.44 -43.13 32.88
N ARG A 77 3.36 -42.45 33.57
CA ARG A 77 4.27 -43.08 34.55
C ARG A 77 3.53 -43.75 35.70
N GLU A 78 2.56 -43.06 36.28
CA GLU A 78 1.81 -43.51 37.45
C GLU A 78 0.59 -44.33 37.04
N THR A 79 -0.08 -43.99 35.93
CA THR A 79 -1.19 -44.80 35.40
C THR A 79 -0.71 -46.18 34.93
N THR A 80 0.46 -46.26 34.27
CA THR A 80 1.08 -47.54 33.88
C THR A 80 1.48 -48.36 35.11
N ARG A 81 2.01 -47.72 36.15
CA ARG A 81 2.39 -48.39 37.42
C ARG A 81 1.21 -49.16 38.03
N ILE A 82 0.00 -48.61 37.93
CA ILE A 82 -1.22 -49.22 38.48
C ILE A 82 -2.08 -49.95 37.45
N GLY A 83 -1.63 -50.06 36.19
CA GLY A 83 -2.35 -50.72 35.11
C GLY A 83 -3.70 -50.07 34.78
N ARG A 84 -3.78 -48.75 34.82
CA ARG A 84 -4.99 -47.96 34.51
C ARG A 84 -4.71 -47.00 33.36
N THR A 85 -5.77 -46.43 32.79
CA THR A 85 -5.70 -45.35 31.80
C THR A 85 -6.41 -44.11 32.34
N LEU A 86 -6.01 -42.95 31.84
CA LEU A 86 -6.58 -41.67 32.21
C LEU A 86 -6.60 -40.78 30.96
N ALA A 87 -7.69 -40.04 30.80
CA ALA A 87 -7.86 -39.08 29.71
C ALA A 87 -8.68 -37.91 30.25
N ALA A 88 -8.49 -36.74 29.67
CA ALA A 88 -9.27 -35.55 29.99
C ALA A 88 -9.82 -34.92 28.71
N GLU A 89 -11.07 -34.47 28.74
CA GLU A 89 -11.65 -33.66 27.67
C GLU A 89 -11.35 -32.19 27.94
N VAL A 90 -10.63 -31.54 27.01
CA VAL A 90 -10.26 -30.12 27.13
C VAL A 90 -10.77 -29.35 25.92
N GLN A 91 -11.32 -28.16 26.14
CA GLN A 91 -11.84 -27.33 25.06
C GLN A 91 -10.75 -26.96 24.04
N LEU A 92 -10.99 -27.26 22.77
CA LEU A 92 -10.14 -26.83 21.64
C LEU A 92 -11.03 -26.20 20.58
N GLY A 93 -10.97 -24.87 20.50
CA GLY A 93 -11.87 -24.08 19.66
C GLY A 93 -13.14 -23.64 20.40
N PRO A 94 -14.11 -23.07 19.67
CA PRO A 94 -15.29 -22.46 20.28
C PRO A 94 -16.32 -23.47 20.81
N SER A 95 -16.40 -24.66 20.21
CA SER A 95 -17.56 -25.55 20.38
C SER A 95 -17.25 -27.03 20.58
N ILE A 96 -15.97 -27.44 20.48
CA ILE A 96 -15.56 -28.85 20.62
C ILE A 96 -14.38 -29.01 21.58
N GLY A 97 -14.15 -30.25 22.02
CA GLY A 97 -13.05 -30.63 22.91
C GLY A 97 -12.11 -31.65 22.27
N ILE A 98 -10.84 -31.58 22.65
CA ILE A 98 -9.84 -32.60 22.38
C ILE A 98 -9.72 -33.53 23.58
N THR A 99 -9.74 -34.84 23.32
CA THR A 99 -9.37 -35.84 24.32
C THR A 99 -7.85 -35.83 24.48
N VAL A 100 -7.38 -35.49 25.66
CA VAL A 100 -5.96 -35.45 26.02
C VAL A 100 -5.57 -36.76 26.69
N THR A 101 -4.70 -37.51 26.01
CA THR A 101 -4.01 -38.70 26.52
C THR A 101 -2.49 -38.56 26.49
N ASP A 102 -1.94 -37.73 25.60
CA ASP A 102 -0.50 -37.67 25.33
C ASP A 102 0.04 -36.23 25.34
N ALA A 103 1.36 -36.09 25.44
CA ALA A 103 2.04 -34.80 25.62
C ALA A 103 1.75 -33.78 24.51
N SER A 104 1.72 -34.22 23.25
CA SER A 104 1.40 -33.36 22.10
C SER A 104 -0.03 -32.81 22.16
N GLN A 105 -0.99 -33.61 22.65
CA GLN A 105 -2.38 -33.17 22.83
C GLN A 105 -2.52 -32.22 24.02
N VAL A 106 -1.71 -32.39 25.08
CA VAL A 106 -1.62 -31.41 26.17
C VAL A 106 -1.21 -30.04 25.61
N GLY A 107 -0.19 -30.00 24.75
CA GLY A 107 0.26 -28.75 24.13
C GLY A 107 -0.81 -28.10 23.25
N LEU A 108 -1.54 -28.89 22.46
CA LEU A 108 -2.69 -28.40 21.66
C LEU A 108 -3.80 -27.84 22.56
N ALA A 109 -4.18 -28.58 23.61
CA ALA A 109 -5.17 -28.15 24.59
C ALA A 109 -4.74 -26.86 25.34
N LEU A 110 -3.47 -26.77 25.73
CA LEU A 110 -2.91 -25.58 26.36
C LEU A 110 -2.93 -24.38 25.41
N SER A 111 -2.65 -24.56 24.12
CA SER A 111 -2.70 -23.46 23.14
C SER A 111 -4.09 -22.82 23.05
N SER A 112 -5.14 -23.65 23.11
CA SER A 112 -6.53 -23.19 23.16
C SER A 112 -6.84 -22.46 24.47
N ALA A 113 -6.41 -23.01 25.61
CA ALA A 113 -6.59 -22.37 26.91
C ALA A 113 -5.84 -21.01 27.01
N LEU A 114 -4.63 -20.91 26.46
CA LEU A 114 -3.88 -19.65 26.36
C LEU A 114 -4.60 -18.63 25.48
N THR A 115 -5.19 -19.08 24.37
CA THR A 115 -6.01 -18.24 23.48
C THR A 115 -7.22 -17.67 24.22
N ILE A 116 -7.96 -18.52 24.95
CA ILE A 116 -9.13 -18.11 25.75
C ILE A 116 -8.73 -17.13 26.86
N ALA A 117 -7.54 -17.31 27.45
CA ALA A 117 -7.02 -16.43 28.49
C ALA A 117 -6.41 -15.12 27.98
N GLY A 118 -6.36 -14.89 26.67
CA GLY A 118 -5.76 -13.69 26.07
C GLY A 118 -4.22 -13.71 26.01
N GLU A 119 -3.56 -14.84 26.30
CA GLU A 119 -2.10 -15.00 26.21
C GLU A 119 -1.68 -15.38 24.76
N TYR A 120 -2.14 -14.60 23.77
CA TYR A 120 -2.06 -14.92 22.34
C TYR A 120 -0.64 -15.21 21.82
N ALA A 121 0.35 -14.39 22.20
CA ALA A 121 1.72 -14.59 21.77
C ALA A 121 2.33 -15.92 22.28
N LYS A 122 1.91 -16.40 23.46
CA LYS A 122 2.35 -17.69 23.99
C LYS A 122 1.62 -18.85 23.32
N ALA A 123 0.32 -18.67 23.00
CA ALA A 123 -0.43 -19.64 22.20
C ALA A 123 0.21 -19.83 20.81
N ASP A 124 0.55 -18.73 20.13
CA ASP A 124 1.24 -18.72 18.83
C ASP A 124 2.60 -19.44 18.90
N ALA A 125 3.42 -19.09 19.91
CA ALA A 125 4.72 -19.71 20.11
C ALA A 125 4.62 -21.23 20.38
N LEU A 126 3.61 -21.67 21.14
CA LEU A 126 3.37 -23.08 21.41
C LEU A 126 2.92 -23.81 20.13
N LEU A 127 2.02 -23.22 19.35
CA LEU A 127 1.56 -23.77 18.08
C LEU A 127 2.65 -23.83 17.01
N ALA A 128 3.72 -23.04 17.13
CA ALA A 128 4.89 -23.16 16.26
C ALA A 128 5.75 -24.41 16.56
N ASN A 129 5.56 -25.08 17.70
CA ASN A 129 6.31 -26.30 18.04
C ASN A 129 5.84 -27.49 17.17
N ARG A 130 6.76 -28.04 16.38
CA ARG A 130 6.50 -29.20 15.50
C ARG A 130 6.29 -30.51 16.26
N GLU A 131 6.72 -30.60 17.52
CA GLU A 131 6.49 -31.79 18.36
C GLU A 131 5.00 -32.05 18.63
N LEU A 132 4.15 -31.02 18.47
CA LEU A 132 2.70 -31.18 18.54
C LEU A 132 2.14 -32.06 17.40
N LEU A 133 2.89 -32.26 16.32
CA LEU A 133 2.47 -32.99 15.11
C LEU A 133 3.00 -34.43 15.07
N ASP A 134 3.24 -35.02 16.24
CA ASP A 134 3.73 -36.40 16.40
C ASP A 134 2.72 -37.49 15.97
N SER A 135 1.44 -37.15 15.79
CA SER A 135 0.40 -38.04 15.33
C SER A 135 -0.43 -37.46 14.18
N TRP A 136 -0.93 -38.34 13.30
CA TRP A 136 -1.76 -37.95 12.17
C TRP A 136 -3.09 -37.28 12.56
N ARG A 137 -3.58 -37.51 13.79
CA ARG A 137 -4.77 -36.84 14.32
C ARG A 137 -4.48 -35.38 14.68
N ASN A 138 -3.26 -35.08 15.10
CA ASN A 138 -2.91 -33.77 15.62
C ASN A 138 -2.83 -32.71 14.52
N TYR A 139 -2.60 -33.08 13.26
CA TYR A 139 -2.56 -32.11 12.15
C TYR A 139 -3.86 -31.31 12.02
N GLN A 140 -5.02 -31.96 12.09
CA GLN A 140 -6.29 -31.25 11.98
C GLN A 140 -6.63 -30.48 13.26
N TRP A 141 -6.30 -31.01 14.43
CA TRP A 141 -6.46 -30.29 15.70
C TRP A 141 -5.57 -29.04 15.77
N HIS A 142 -4.35 -29.13 15.26
CA HIS A 142 -3.41 -28.01 15.14
C HIS A 142 -3.94 -26.94 14.19
N GLN A 143 -4.47 -27.33 13.03
CA GLN A 143 -5.15 -26.43 12.10
C GLN A 143 -6.30 -25.69 12.78
N LEU A 144 -7.16 -26.40 13.51
CA LEU A 144 -8.26 -25.77 14.26
C LEU A 144 -7.75 -24.83 15.35
N ALA A 145 -6.73 -25.21 16.12
CA ALA A 145 -6.18 -24.36 17.18
C ALA A 145 -5.58 -23.06 16.63
N ARG A 146 -4.87 -23.14 15.49
CA ARG A 146 -4.36 -21.96 14.77
C ARG A 146 -5.49 -21.08 14.23
N ALA A 147 -6.49 -21.68 13.56
CA ALA A 147 -7.64 -20.95 13.06
C ALA A 147 -8.41 -20.25 14.19
N PHE A 148 -8.53 -20.90 15.35
CA PHE A 148 -9.19 -20.35 16.53
C PHE A 148 -8.42 -19.16 17.13
N LEU A 149 -7.09 -19.26 17.24
CA LEU A 149 -6.25 -18.14 17.68
C LEU A 149 -6.43 -16.91 16.78
N MET A 150 -6.41 -17.12 15.46
CA MET A 150 -6.61 -16.04 14.50
C MET A 150 -8.05 -15.49 14.55
N TYR A 151 -9.03 -16.35 14.81
CA TYR A 151 -10.44 -15.96 14.94
C TYR A 151 -10.66 -15.06 16.17
N VAL A 152 -10.17 -15.45 17.35
CA VAL A 152 -10.33 -14.67 18.59
C VAL A 152 -9.63 -13.30 18.46
N THR A 153 -8.51 -13.25 17.74
CA THR A 153 -7.77 -12.01 17.47
C THR A 153 -8.26 -11.26 16.23
N GLN A 154 -9.39 -11.69 15.64
CA GLN A 154 -10.03 -11.08 14.47
C GLN A 154 -9.07 -10.87 13.29
N ARG A 155 -8.15 -11.82 13.08
CA ARG A 155 -7.21 -11.87 11.96
C ARG A 155 -7.83 -12.68 10.82
N TRP A 156 -8.91 -12.16 10.24
CA TRP A 156 -9.77 -12.90 9.31
C TRP A 156 -9.05 -13.52 8.10
N PRO A 157 -8.10 -12.83 7.42
CA PRO A 157 -7.32 -13.44 6.34
C PRO A 157 -6.49 -14.64 6.81
N ASP A 158 -5.95 -14.58 8.03
CA ASP A 158 -5.17 -15.66 8.62
C ASP A 158 -6.05 -16.87 9.00
N VAL A 159 -7.31 -16.63 9.39
CA VAL A 159 -8.30 -17.71 9.60
C VAL A 159 -8.56 -18.44 8.28
N LEU A 160 -8.82 -17.70 7.20
CA LEU A 160 -9.12 -18.27 5.88
C LEU A 160 -7.94 -19.04 5.30
N SER A 161 -6.73 -18.46 5.36
CA SER A 161 -5.52 -19.15 4.90
C SER A 161 -5.26 -20.42 5.70
N THR A 162 -5.35 -20.37 7.03
CA THR A 162 -5.20 -21.56 7.89
C THR A 162 -6.25 -22.63 7.60
N ALA A 163 -7.52 -22.24 7.42
CA ALA A 163 -8.61 -23.16 7.11
C ALA A 163 -8.47 -23.82 5.73
N ALA A 164 -7.80 -23.15 4.78
CA ALA A 164 -7.55 -23.65 3.43
C ALA A 164 -6.23 -24.42 3.29
N GLU A 165 -5.43 -24.56 4.35
CA GLU A 165 -4.20 -25.34 4.32
C GLU A 165 -4.49 -26.83 4.02
N ASP A 166 -3.76 -27.38 3.07
CA ASP A 166 -3.82 -28.80 2.74
C ASP A 166 -3.21 -29.64 3.86
N LEU A 167 -3.98 -30.59 4.36
CA LEU A 167 -3.50 -31.57 5.32
C LEU A 167 -2.64 -32.63 4.62
N PRO A 168 -1.62 -33.21 5.29
CA PRO A 168 -0.91 -34.36 4.75
C PRO A 168 -1.87 -35.50 4.38
N PRO A 169 -1.60 -36.29 3.33
CA PRO A 169 -2.50 -37.37 2.89
C PRO A 169 -2.84 -38.41 3.96
N GLN A 170 -1.97 -38.56 4.97
CA GLN A 170 -2.13 -39.50 6.07
C GLN A 170 -2.90 -38.91 7.27
N ALA A 171 -3.17 -37.60 7.26
CA ALA A 171 -3.86 -36.93 8.35
C ALA A 171 -5.26 -37.51 8.56
N ILE A 172 -5.66 -37.64 9.82
CA ILE A 172 -6.99 -38.15 10.18
C ILE A 172 -7.96 -36.97 10.21
N VAL A 173 -8.87 -36.97 9.24
CA VAL A 173 -9.94 -35.96 9.12
C VAL A 173 -11.14 -36.39 9.96
N MET A 174 -11.57 -35.51 10.85
CA MET A 174 -12.69 -35.71 11.76
C MET A 174 -13.82 -34.74 11.40
N PRO A 175 -15.06 -35.21 11.17
CA PRO A 175 -16.16 -34.36 10.74
C PRO A 175 -16.43 -33.17 11.67
N ALA A 176 -16.33 -33.36 12.99
CA ALA A 176 -16.52 -32.31 14.00
C ALA A 176 -15.49 -31.17 13.86
N VAL A 177 -14.22 -31.52 13.65
CA VAL A 177 -13.12 -30.56 13.52
C VAL A 177 -13.21 -29.82 12.19
N THR A 178 -13.48 -30.54 11.09
CA THR A 178 -13.74 -29.93 9.77
C THR A 178 -14.90 -28.93 9.85
N ALA A 179 -16.01 -29.30 10.48
CA ALA A 179 -17.17 -28.43 10.63
C ALA A 179 -16.85 -27.18 11.47
N SER A 180 -16.06 -27.31 12.54
CA SER A 180 -15.61 -26.18 13.35
C SER A 180 -14.71 -25.24 12.56
N ILE A 181 -13.77 -25.76 11.77
CA ILE A 181 -12.89 -24.95 10.90
C ILE A 181 -13.73 -24.19 9.85
N CYS A 182 -14.71 -24.87 9.24
CA CYS A 182 -15.62 -24.24 8.27
C CYS A 182 -16.45 -23.11 8.90
N ALA A 183 -16.92 -23.28 10.14
CA ALA A 183 -17.63 -22.21 10.86
C ALA A 183 -16.74 -20.98 11.10
N LEU A 184 -15.50 -21.18 11.57
CA LEU A 184 -14.53 -20.10 11.75
C LEU A 184 -14.21 -19.39 10.43
N ALA A 185 -14.01 -20.15 9.36
CA ALA A 185 -13.76 -19.61 8.02
C ALA A 185 -14.96 -18.84 7.47
N ALA A 186 -16.18 -19.30 7.72
CA ALA A 186 -17.40 -18.61 7.33
C ALA A 186 -17.55 -17.26 8.04
N HIS A 187 -17.33 -17.21 9.35
CA HIS A 187 -17.26 -15.95 10.10
C HIS A 187 -16.19 -15.01 9.53
N ALA A 188 -14.98 -15.52 9.29
CA ALA A 188 -13.88 -14.72 8.75
C ALA A 188 -14.21 -14.13 7.37
N ALA A 189 -14.76 -14.93 6.46
CA ALA A 189 -15.22 -14.45 5.15
C ALA A 189 -16.34 -13.39 5.29
N ALA A 190 -17.29 -13.59 6.21
CA ALA A 190 -18.38 -12.64 6.45
C ALA A 190 -17.85 -11.28 6.96
N HIS A 191 -16.94 -11.30 7.93
CA HIS A 191 -16.28 -10.11 8.46
C HIS A 191 -15.36 -9.41 7.44
N LEU A 192 -14.93 -10.09 6.38
CA LEU A 192 -14.21 -9.50 5.24
C LEU A 192 -15.14 -9.01 4.12
N GLY A 193 -16.46 -9.02 4.33
CA GLY A 193 -17.43 -8.59 3.31
C GLY A 193 -17.74 -9.66 2.26
N GLN A 194 -17.19 -10.86 2.38
CA GLN A 194 -17.25 -11.92 1.37
C GLN A 194 -18.40 -12.89 1.63
N GLY A 195 -19.64 -12.39 1.67
CA GLY A 195 -20.82 -13.19 2.06
C GLY A 195 -21.03 -14.46 1.21
N ARG A 196 -20.76 -14.43 -0.09
CA ARG A 196 -20.85 -15.64 -0.94
C ARG A 196 -19.79 -16.69 -0.61
N VAL A 197 -18.57 -16.25 -0.26
CA VAL A 197 -17.49 -17.15 0.18
C VAL A 197 -17.83 -17.73 1.56
N ALA A 198 -18.44 -16.95 2.44
CA ALA A 198 -18.93 -17.43 3.72
C ALA A 198 -19.99 -18.54 3.55
N LEU A 199 -20.96 -18.35 2.64
CA LEU A 199 -21.93 -19.41 2.31
C LEU A 199 -21.25 -20.65 1.73
N ASP A 200 -20.18 -20.50 0.96
CA ASP A 200 -19.42 -21.61 0.42
C ASP A 200 -18.81 -22.48 1.53
N TRP A 201 -18.16 -21.86 2.52
CA TRP A 201 -17.66 -22.56 3.71
C TRP A 201 -18.78 -23.25 4.50
N LEU A 202 -19.91 -22.58 4.68
CA LEU A 202 -21.06 -23.15 5.38
C LEU A 202 -21.66 -24.36 4.64
N ASP A 203 -21.63 -24.37 3.30
CA ASP A 203 -22.15 -25.46 2.49
C ASP A 203 -21.26 -26.71 2.48
N ARG A 204 -20.03 -26.62 2.99
CA ARG A 204 -19.16 -27.80 3.20
C ARG A 204 -19.61 -28.65 4.38
N VAL A 205 -20.55 -28.16 5.20
CA VAL A 205 -21.06 -28.84 6.39
C VAL A 205 -22.52 -29.23 6.22
N ASP A 206 -22.77 -30.53 6.13
CA ASP A 206 -24.12 -31.10 6.16
C ASP A 206 -24.53 -31.41 7.60
N VAL A 207 -25.62 -30.78 8.06
CA VAL A 207 -26.27 -31.16 9.33
C VAL A 207 -27.26 -32.29 9.04
N ILE A 208 -27.10 -33.44 9.70
CA ILE A 208 -27.97 -34.61 9.48
C ILE A 208 -29.44 -34.22 9.76
N GLY A 209 -30.33 -34.58 8.83
CA GLY A 209 -31.75 -34.20 8.87
C GLY A 209 -32.07 -32.87 8.16
N HIS A 210 -31.07 -32.13 7.68
CA HIS A 210 -31.24 -30.97 6.80
C HIS A 210 -30.93 -31.33 5.33
N SER A 211 -31.20 -30.38 4.42
CA SER A 211 -30.82 -30.50 3.01
C SER A 211 -29.29 -30.55 2.88
N ARG A 212 -28.78 -31.50 2.09
CA ARG A 212 -27.35 -31.65 1.84
C ARG A 212 -26.89 -30.66 0.77
N SER A 213 -25.84 -29.90 1.05
CA SER A 213 -25.22 -28.99 0.08
C SER A 213 -23.77 -29.35 -0.25
N SER A 214 -23.13 -30.23 0.53
CA SER A 214 -21.74 -30.64 0.33
C SER A 214 -21.47 -31.36 -1.00
N GLY A 215 -22.49 -32.00 -1.60
CA GLY A 215 -22.36 -32.77 -2.83
C GLY A 215 -22.02 -31.97 -4.08
N ARG A 216 -21.98 -30.63 -4.00
CA ARG A 216 -21.56 -29.75 -5.10
C ARG A 216 -20.03 -29.56 -5.18
N PHE A 217 -19.30 -29.96 -4.14
CA PHE A 217 -17.85 -29.81 -4.06
C PHE A 217 -17.12 -31.03 -4.65
N GLY A 218 -15.92 -30.79 -5.20
CA GLY A 218 -15.04 -31.84 -5.70
C GLY A 218 -14.49 -32.72 -4.57
N ALA A 219 -13.92 -33.87 -4.93
CA ALA A 219 -13.36 -34.84 -3.97
C ALA A 219 -12.12 -34.32 -3.22
N ASP A 220 -11.51 -33.24 -3.72
CA ASP A 220 -10.38 -32.51 -3.17
C ASP A 220 -10.77 -31.52 -2.06
N VAL A 221 -12.05 -31.19 -1.93
CA VAL A 221 -12.54 -30.25 -0.90
C VAL A 221 -12.99 -31.02 0.34
N LEU A 222 -12.42 -30.69 1.49
CA LEU A 222 -12.85 -31.25 2.77
C LEU A 222 -14.30 -30.81 3.10
N THR A 223 -15.16 -31.79 3.32
CA THR A 223 -16.56 -31.63 3.72
C THR A 223 -16.83 -32.42 5.00
N ALA A 224 -17.91 -32.09 5.70
CA ALA A 224 -18.29 -32.71 6.98
C ALA A 224 -19.77 -33.03 7.02
N ALA A 225 -20.12 -34.12 7.70
CA ALA A 225 -21.49 -34.42 8.11
C ALA A 225 -21.54 -34.55 9.64
N ILE A 226 -22.40 -33.78 10.29
CA ILE A 226 -22.51 -33.74 11.76
C ILE A 226 -23.95 -33.94 12.23
N GLY A 227 -24.14 -34.64 13.34
CA GLY A 227 -25.44 -34.79 13.97
C GLY A 227 -25.82 -33.54 14.79
N PRO A 228 -27.07 -33.06 14.71
CA PRO A 228 -27.49 -31.85 15.40
C PRO A 228 -27.43 -31.94 16.94
N ALA A 229 -27.56 -33.15 17.49
CA ALA A 229 -27.49 -33.40 18.94
C ALA A 229 -26.06 -33.65 19.44
N ASP A 230 -25.12 -33.98 18.55
CA ASP A 230 -23.75 -34.34 18.94
C ASP A 230 -22.95 -33.10 19.35
N ILE A 231 -23.17 -31.97 18.65
CA ILE A 231 -22.44 -30.70 18.86
C ILE A 231 -23.41 -29.51 18.69
N PRO A 232 -24.39 -29.34 19.60
CA PRO A 232 -25.47 -28.36 19.43
C PRO A 232 -24.96 -26.91 19.37
N LEU A 233 -23.86 -26.60 20.05
CA LEU A 233 -23.21 -25.28 20.00
C LEU A 233 -22.74 -24.93 18.57
N LEU A 234 -22.05 -25.86 17.91
CA LEU A 234 -21.54 -25.65 16.55
C LEU A 234 -22.68 -25.53 15.53
N VAL A 235 -23.73 -26.34 15.68
CA VAL A 235 -24.90 -26.32 14.80
C VAL A 235 -25.66 -25.00 14.92
N ALA A 236 -25.79 -24.49 16.15
CA ALA A 236 -26.38 -23.17 16.39
C ALA A 236 -25.53 -22.04 15.78
N ASP A 237 -24.21 -22.11 15.91
CA ASP A 237 -23.28 -21.13 15.33
C ASP A 237 -23.33 -21.13 13.79
N LEU A 238 -23.28 -22.31 13.14
CA LEU A 238 -23.43 -22.44 11.69
C LEU A 238 -24.74 -21.80 11.18
N ALA A 239 -25.84 -22.01 11.91
CA ALA A 239 -27.13 -21.40 11.57
C ALA A 239 -27.12 -19.89 11.78
N TYR A 240 -26.52 -19.41 12.87
CA TYR A 240 -26.39 -17.99 13.18
C TYR A 240 -25.60 -17.25 12.09
N VAL A 241 -24.38 -17.73 11.77
CA VAL A 241 -23.54 -17.13 10.74
C VAL A 241 -24.24 -17.12 9.40
N ARG A 242 -24.88 -18.24 9.02
CA ARG A 242 -25.63 -18.31 7.76
C ARG A 242 -26.73 -17.26 7.71
N GLY A 243 -27.46 -17.06 8.81
CA GLY A 243 -28.47 -16.03 8.93
C GLY A 243 -27.90 -14.62 8.79
N MET A 244 -26.83 -14.31 9.50
CA MET A 244 -26.15 -13.01 9.43
C MET A 244 -25.57 -12.72 8.05
N VAL A 245 -25.02 -13.73 7.38
CA VAL A 245 -24.51 -13.63 6.00
C VAL A 245 -25.63 -13.35 5.01
N TYR A 246 -26.78 -14.03 5.12
CA TYR A 246 -27.94 -13.71 4.27
C TYR A 246 -28.42 -12.27 4.48
N ARG A 247 -28.43 -11.78 5.71
CA ARG A 247 -28.76 -10.37 6.01
C ARG A 247 -27.77 -9.41 5.35
N GLN A 248 -26.48 -9.71 5.41
CA GLN A 248 -25.43 -8.92 4.75
C GLN A 248 -25.55 -8.92 3.22
N LEU A 249 -26.09 -10.01 2.64
CA LEU A 249 -26.42 -10.13 1.21
C LEU A 249 -27.78 -9.52 0.84
N HIS A 250 -28.47 -8.85 1.80
CA HIS A 250 -29.80 -8.27 1.63
C HIS A 250 -30.92 -9.30 1.35
N GLU A 251 -30.75 -10.54 1.81
CA GLU A 251 -31.73 -11.64 1.70
C GLU A 251 -32.43 -11.89 3.05
N GLU A 252 -33.15 -10.90 3.56
CA GLU A 252 -33.68 -10.90 4.93
C GLU A 252 -34.66 -12.07 5.22
N ASP A 253 -35.48 -12.49 4.25
CA ASP A 253 -36.39 -13.63 4.43
C ASP A 253 -35.62 -14.91 4.77
N LYS A 254 -34.47 -15.13 4.12
CA LYS A 254 -33.59 -16.27 4.42
C LYS A 254 -32.84 -16.06 5.73
N ALA A 255 -32.45 -14.82 6.03
CA ALA A 255 -31.79 -14.48 7.28
C ALA A 255 -32.66 -14.87 8.49
N GLN A 256 -33.94 -14.49 8.51
CA GLN A 256 -34.88 -14.82 9.59
C GLN A 256 -35.05 -16.33 9.76
N ILE A 257 -35.17 -17.07 8.65
CA ILE A 257 -35.27 -18.54 8.69
C ILE A 257 -34.04 -19.15 9.34
N TRP A 258 -32.83 -18.73 8.96
CA TRP A 258 -31.61 -19.30 9.51
C TRP A 258 -31.31 -18.86 10.94
N LEU A 259 -31.55 -17.59 11.28
CA LEU A 259 -31.43 -17.11 12.66
C LEU A 259 -32.41 -17.84 13.60
N SER A 260 -33.63 -18.15 13.16
CA SER A 260 -34.58 -18.94 13.95
C SER A 260 -34.13 -20.39 14.23
N LYS A 261 -33.18 -20.91 13.43
CA LYS A 261 -32.60 -22.26 13.61
C LYS A 261 -31.39 -22.27 14.55
N ALA A 262 -30.85 -21.11 14.91
CA ALA A 262 -29.69 -21.00 15.80
C ALA A 262 -30.06 -21.27 17.27
N THR A 263 -30.36 -22.54 17.56
CA THR A 263 -30.87 -23.02 18.84
C THR A 263 -29.98 -24.08 19.47
N ILE A 264 -29.89 -24.08 20.79
CA ILE A 264 -29.25 -25.11 21.60
C ILE A 264 -30.37 -25.83 22.37
N ASN A 265 -30.54 -27.13 22.12
CA ASN A 265 -31.61 -27.94 22.72
C ASN A 265 -33.02 -27.30 22.56
N GLY A 266 -33.28 -26.68 21.40
CA GLY A 266 -34.55 -26.02 21.08
C GLY A 266 -34.72 -24.59 21.62
N VAL A 267 -33.72 -24.06 22.33
CA VAL A 267 -33.74 -22.67 22.84
C VAL A 267 -32.84 -21.79 21.98
N LEU A 268 -33.34 -20.65 21.50
CA LEU A 268 -32.53 -19.69 20.73
C LEU A 268 -31.31 -19.23 21.53
N THR A 269 -30.18 -19.14 20.84
CA THR A 269 -28.99 -18.45 21.37
C THR A 269 -29.27 -16.97 21.58
N ASP A 270 -28.59 -16.34 22.54
CA ASP A 270 -28.84 -14.92 22.84
C ASP A 270 -28.49 -14.02 21.65
N ALA A 271 -27.39 -14.31 20.96
CA ALA A 271 -27.01 -13.63 19.72
C ALA A 271 -28.10 -13.74 18.63
N ALA A 272 -28.75 -14.90 18.49
CA ALA A 272 -29.84 -15.07 17.54
C ALA A 272 -31.12 -14.34 17.96
N LYS A 273 -31.43 -14.29 19.26
CA LYS A 273 -32.56 -13.49 19.79
C LYS A 273 -32.38 -12.01 19.47
N GLU A 274 -31.19 -11.49 19.72
CA GLU A 274 -30.83 -10.10 19.42
C GLU A 274 -30.93 -9.80 17.93
N ALA A 275 -30.35 -10.67 17.09
CA ALA A 275 -30.40 -10.51 15.63
C ALA A 275 -31.82 -10.61 15.05
N LEU A 276 -32.70 -11.43 15.64
CA LEU A 276 -34.11 -11.49 15.24
C LEU A 276 -34.91 -10.27 15.72
N ALA A 277 -34.55 -9.69 16.87
CA ALA A 277 -35.20 -8.51 17.40
C ALA A 277 -34.83 -7.22 16.64
N ASP A 278 -33.60 -7.13 16.12
CA ASP A 278 -33.12 -5.98 15.35
C ASP A 278 -32.66 -6.37 13.92
N PRO A 279 -33.47 -6.08 12.88
CA PRO A 279 -33.09 -6.29 11.49
C PRO A 279 -31.91 -5.44 11.01
N ASN A 280 -31.57 -4.35 11.73
CA ASN A 280 -30.42 -3.51 11.40
C ASN A 280 -29.11 -4.03 12.00
N LEU A 281 -29.17 -5.00 12.91
CA LEU A 281 -27.98 -5.64 13.44
C LEU A 281 -27.27 -6.41 12.31
N ARG A 282 -26.02 -6.00 12.04
CA ARG A 282 -25.15 -6.57 11.00
C ARG A 282 -23.79 -6.94 11.60
N LEU A 283 -23.11 -7.87 10.94
CA LEU A 283 -21.71 -8.17 11.26
C LEU A 283 -20.84 -6.94 10.94
N ILE A 284 -19.86 -6.69 11.80
CA ILE A 284 -18.86 -5.65 11.58
C ILE A 284 -17.96 -6.10 10.42
N VAL A 285 -17.98 -5.36 9.32
CA VAL A 285 -17.13 -5.63 8.17
C VAL A 285 -15.84 -4.82 8.27
N THR A 286 -14.71 -5.46 8.03
CA THR A 286 -13.38 -4.85 7.95
C THR A 286 -12.67 -5.32 6.68
N ASP A 287 -11.47 -4.82 6.44
CA ASP A 287 -10.65 -5.21 5.29
C ASP A 287 -9.21 -5.53 5.72
N GLU A 288 -8.49 -6.19 4.82
CA GLU A 288 -7.11 -6.63 5.07
C GLU A 288 -6.17 -5.48 5.39
N ARG A 289 -6.36 -4.30 4.80
CA ARG A 289 -5.51 -3.12 5.05
C ARG A 289 -5.71 -2.60 6.47
N THR A 290 -6.96 -2.54 6.92
CA THR A 290 -7.33 -2.14 8.28
C THR A 290 -6.73 -3.11 9.29
N ILE A 291 -6.81 -4.42 9.06
CA ILE A 291 -6.18 -5.43 9.92
C ILE A 291 -4.66 -5.29 9.94
N ALA A 292 -4.03 -5.09 8.79
CA ALA A 292 -2.58 -4.92 8.68
C ALA A 292 -2.05 -3.64 9.33
N SER A 293 -2.92 -2.63 9.53
CA SER A 293 -2.55 -1.35 10.16
C SER A 293 -2.39 -1.40 11.68
N ARG A 294 -2.75 -2.52 12.33
CA ARG A 294 -2.69 -2.69 13.78
C ARG A 294 -1.28 -2.48 14.31
N SER A 295 -1.15 -1.73 15.40
CA SER A 295 0.14 -1.60 16.10
C SER A 295 0.47 -2.84 16.95
N ASP A 296 -0.55 -3.51 17.50
CA ASP A 296 -0.44 -4.87 18.03
C ASP A 296 -1.31 -5.81 17.18
N ARG A 297 -0.68 -6.76 16.49
CA ARG A 297 -1.37 -7.71 15.61
C ARG A 297 -2.47 -8.52 16.31
N TRP A 298 -2.38 -8.68 17.63
CA TRP A 298 -3.35 -9.44 18.43
C TRP A 298 -4.54 -8.62 18.91
N ASP A 299 -4.44 -7.29 18.91
CA ASP A 299 -5.48 -6.40 19.39
C ASP A 299 -6.14 -5.67 18.22
N ALA A 300 -7.37 -6.08 17.90
CA ALA A 300 -8.16 -5.50 16.84
C ALA A 300 -8.48 -4.01 17.05
N SER A 301 -8.51 -3.54 18.30
CA SER A 301 -8.79 -2.14 18.62
C SER A 301 -7.63 -1.20 18.27
N THR A 302 -6.43 -1.73 18.04
CA THR A 302 -5.25 -0.95 17.65
C THR A 302 -5.15 -0.68 16.14
N ALA A 303 -6.14 -1.13 15.37
CA ALA A 303 -6.25 -0.83 13.95
C ALA A 303 -6.52 0.66 13.73
N LYS A 304 -5.92 1.24 12.69
CA LYS A 304 -6.24 2.59 12.24
C LYS A 304 -7.62 2.64 11.62
N SER A 305 -8.31 3.76 11.77
CA SER A 305 -9.55 3.99 11.03
C SER A 305 -9.25 4.16 9.53
N ARG A 306 -10.28 3.98 8.71
CA ARG A 306 -10.15 4.18 7.26
C ARG A 306 -9.73 5.60 6.90
N ASP A 307 -10.28 6.60 7.59
CA ASP A 307 -9.91 8.01 7.38
C ASP A 307 -8.42 8.25 7.70
N GLN A 308 -7.93 7.67 8.81
CA GLN A 308 -6.50 7.75 9.17
C GLN A 308 -5.60 7.11 8.10
N LEU A 309 -6.02 5.97 7.53
CA LEU A 309 -5.28 5.31 6.45
C LEU A 309 -5.30 6.14 5.16
N ASP A 310 -6.42 6.77 4.84
CA ASP A 310 -6.54 7.63 3.66
C ASP A 310 -5.68 8.90 3.81
N ASP A 311 -5.62 9.50 5.00
CA ASP A 311 -4.75 10.63 5.32
C ASP A 311 -3.25 10.27 5.24
N ASP A 312 -2.87 9.12 5.80
CA ASP A 312 -1.49 8.61 5.75
C ASP A 312 -1.04 8.36 4.30
N ASN A 313 -1.90 7.74 3.48
CA ASN A 313 -1.63 7.50 2.07
C ASN A 313 -1.47 8.82 1.30
N ALA A 314 -2.33 9.81 1.58
CA ALA A 314 -2.22 11.13 0.99
C ALA A 314 -0.92 11.83 1.39
N ALA A 315 -0.51 11.71 2.67
CA ALA A 315 0.75 12.26 3.16
C ALA A 315 1.98 11.59 2.53
N GLN A 316 1.99 10.26 2.45
CA GLN A 316 3.04 9.51 1.78
C GLN A 316 3.14 9.92 0.30
N ARG A 317 2.01 9.99 -0.41
CA ARG A 317 2.00 10.37 -1.82
C ARG A 317 2.52 11.79 -2.04
N ARG A 318 2.20 12.72 -1.13
CA ARG A 318 2.77 14.08 -1.13
C ARG A 318 4.28 14.06 -0.97
N GLY A 319 4.80 13.28 -0.03
CA GLY A 319 6.24 13.10 0.18
C GLY A 319 6.95 12.54 -1.07
N GLU A 320 6.37 11.54 -1.72
CA GLU A 320 6.88 10.97 -2.97
C GLU A 320 6.92 12.01 -4.10
N LEU A 321 5.83 12.75 -4.31
CA LEU A 321 5.76 13.79 -5.34
C LEU A 321 6.78 14.90 -5.11
N LEU A 322 6.97 15.33 -3.85
CA LEU A 322 7.98 16.32 -3.50
C LEU A 322 9.39 15.83 -3.85
N ALA A 323 9.71 14.58 -3.50
CA ALA A 323 10.99 13.96 -3.82
C ALA A 323 11.21 13.83 -5.33
N GLU A 324 10.21 13.34 -6.07
CA GLU A 324 10.26 13.23 -7.53
C GLU A 324 10.47 14.60 -8.20
N GLY A 325 9.78 15.64 -7.74
CA GLY A 325 9.91 17.00 -8.27
C GLY A 325 11.30 17.59 -8.04
N ARG A 326 11.85 17.45 -6.83
CA ARG A 326 13.22 17.86 -6.51
C ARG A 326 14.25 17.10 -7.35
N GLU A 327 14.06 15.80 -7.54
CA GLU A 327 14.96 14.99 -8.38
C GLU A 327 14.91 15.41 -9.86
N LEU A 328 13.71 15.67 -10.41
CA LEU A 328 13.55 16.16 -11.77
C LEU A 328 14.28 17.50 -11.98
N LEU A 329 14.17 18.41 -11.01
CA LEU A 329 14.87 19.69 -11.07
C LEU A 329 16.39 19.52 -10.95
N ALA A 330 16.85 18.66 -10.03
CA ALA A 330 18.28 18.37 -9.84
C ALA A 330 18.93 17.76 -11.10
N LYS A 331 18.19 16.93 -11.85
CA LYS A 331 18.61 16.32 -13.12
C LYS A 331 18.73 17.31 -14.27
N GLN A 332 18.13 18.49 -14.21
CA GLN A 332 18.33 19.51 -15.25
C GLN A 332 19.77 19.99 -15.23
N VAL A 333 20.40 20.05 -16.41
CA VAL A 333 21.77 20.57 -16.56
C VAL A 333 21.77 22.07 -16.30
N GLY A 334 22.78 22.57 -15.59
CA GLY A 334 22.88 23.99 -15.27
C GLY A 334 21.78 24.52 -14.35
N LEU A 335 21.30 25.72 -14.64
CA LEU A 335 20.17 26.39 -13.98
C LEU A 335 20.37 26.66 -12.48
N ALA A 336 21.61 26.97 -12.05
CA ALA A 336 21.92 27.21 -10.63
C ALA A 336 21.02 28.30 -10.00
N ALA A 337 20.82 29.43 -10.69
CA ALA A 337 19.94 30.50 -10.22
C ALA A 337 18.48 30.07 -10.10
N VAL A 338 17.97 29.28 -11.06
CA VAL A 338 16.60 28.74 -11.00
C VAL A 338 16.47 27.76 -9.84
N LYS A 339 17.42 26.84 -9.66
CA LYS A 339 17.41 25.86 -8.55
C LYS A 339 17.42 26.56 -7.18
N GLN A 340 18.23 27.61 -7.03
CA GLN A 340 18.24 28.44 -5.82
C GLN A 340 16.90 29.17 -5.61
N ALA A 341 16.33 29.74 -6.67
CA ALA A 341 15.04 30.41 -6.59
C ALA A 341 13.89 29.45 -6.23
N VAL A 342 13.90 28.21 -6.75
CA VAL A 342 12.93 27.17 -6.37
C VAL A 342 13.13 26.73 -4.91
N SER A 343 14.38 26.56 -4.45
CA SER A 343 14.65 26.25 -3.04
C SER A 343 14.12 27.34 -2.10
N ALA A 344 14.39 28.61 -2.42
CA ALA A 344 13.90 29.73 -1.62
C ALA A 344 12.35 29.83 -1.65
N LEU A 345 11.73 29.42 -2.75
CA LEU A 345 10.29 29.33 -2.88
C LEU A 345 9.71 28.23 -1.99
N GLU A 346 10.34 27.05 -1.94
CA GLU A 346 9.97 25.97 -1.01
C GLU A 346 10.03 26.47 0.45
N ASP A 347 11.13 27.12 0.86
CA ASP A 347 11.28 27.67 2.22
C ASP A 347 10.17 28.67 2.56
N GLN A 348 9.83 29.56 1.62
CA GLN A 348 8.75 30.53 1.81
C GLN A 348 7.38 29.87 1.96
N LEU A 349 7.12 28.82 1.19
CA LEU A 349 5.87 28.07 1.23
C LEU A 349 5.74 27.25 2.51
N GLU A 350 6.83 26.67 2.99
CA GLU A 350 6.88 25.93 4.26
C GLU A 350 6.59 26.85 5.45
N VAL A 351 7.28 27.99 5.56
CA VAL A 351 7.00 29.00 6.60
C VAL A 351 5.56 29.50 6.52
N ARG A 352 5.03 29.65 5.31
CA ARG A 352 3.63 30.03 5.08
C ARG A 352 2.65 28.99 5.62
N MET A 353 2.90 27.71 5.42
CA MET A 353 2.07 26.64 5.98
C MET A 353 2.10 26.65 7.50
N MET A 354 3.29 26.78 8.10
CA MET A 354 3.44 26.91 9.55
C MET A 354 2.65 28.11 10.10
N ARG A 355 2.63 29.25 9.39
CA ARG A 355 1.83 30.42 9.80
C ARG A 355 0.32 30.13 9.77
N LEU A 356 -0.17 29.47 8.71
CA LEU A 356 -1.59 29.12 8.58
C LEU A 356 -2.03 28.14 9.68
N GLU A 357 -1.20 27.15 10.00
CA GLU A 357 -1.45 26.20 11.10
C GLU A 357 -1.59 26.89 12.46
N HIS A 358 -0.90 28.01 12.66
CA HIS A 358 -0.97 28.83 13.88
C HIS A 358 -2.00 29.97 13.79
N GLY A 359 -2.85 29.98 12.76
CA GLY A 359 -3.89 31.00 12.57
C GLY A 359 -3.35 32.41 12.26
N LEU A 360 -2.10 32.53 11.83
CA LEU A 360 -1.50 33.81 11.45
C LEU A 360 -1.88 34.19 10.01
N PRO A 361 -2.15 35.49 9.74
CA PRO A 361 -2.49 35.94 8.40
C PRO A 361 -1.30 35.80 7.44
N VAL A 362 -1.62 35.44 6.20
CA VAL A 362 -0.70 35.41 5.06
C VAL A 362 -1.32 36.20 3.91
N GLU A 363 -1.20 37.52 3.98
CA GLU A 363 -1.78 38.44 2.99
C GLU A 363 -0.84 38.72 1.80
N GLY A 364 -1.41 39.06 0.64
CA GLY A 364 -0.67 39.59 -0.51
C GLY A 364 0.20 38.60 -1.30
N GLN A 365 0.12 37.30 -1.00
CA GLN A 365 0.92 36.29 -1.70
C GLN A 365 0.12 35.57 -2.78
N THR A 366 0.78 35.28 -3.90
CA THR A 366 0.24 34.54 -5.03
C THR A 366 1.19 33.38 -5.39
N ASN A 367 0.62 32.31 -5.93
CA ASN A 367 1.39 31.14 -6.38
C ASN A 367 1.73 31.20 -7.88
N HIS A 368 1.14 32.13 -8.63
CA HIS A 368 1.38 32.29 -10.06
C HIS A 368 2.78 32.86 -10.32
N MET A 369 3.39 32.49 -11.44
CA MET A 369 4.75 32.90 -11.77
C MET A 369 4.98 32.98 -13.28
N LEU A 370 6.10 33.59 -13.65
CA LEU A 370 6.58 33.66 -15.02
C LEU A 370 7.93 32.96 -15.15
N LEU A 371 8.08 32.15 -16.20
CA LEU A 371 9.36 31.57 -16.61
C LEU A 371 9.87 32.35 -17.82
N VAL A 372 10.90 33.16 -17.62
CA VAL A 372 11.40 34.07 -18.66
C VAL A 372 12.80 33.67 -19.12
N GLY A 373 13.05 33.70 -20.43
CA GLY A 373 14.38 33.47 -21.00
C GLY A 373 14.36 32.86 -22.40
N PRO A 374 15.52 32.63 -23.02
CA PRO A 374 15.64 32.12 -24.38
C PRO A 374 14.96 30.74 -24.59
N PRO A 375 14.61 30.38 -25.84
CA PRO A 375 14.01 29.08 -26.15
C PRO A 375 15.02 27.95 -25.89
N GLY A 376 14.49 26.79 -25.49
CA GLY A 376 15.32 25.60 -25.24
C GLY A 376 16.15 25.66 -23.95
N THR A 377 15.84 26.55 -23.00
CA THR A 377 16.52 26.68 -21.71
C THR A 377 15.93 25.83 -20.58
N GLY A 378 14.85 25.06 -20.84
CA GLY A 378 14.27 24.14 -19.84
C GLY A 378 13.08 24.70 -19.04
N LYS A 379 12.39 25.71 -19.56
CA LYS A 379 11.17 26.29 -18.93
C LYS A 379 10.08 25.24 -18.71
N THR A 380 9.68 24.50 -19.74
CA THR A 380 8.63 23.46 -19.64
C THR A 380 9.02 22.34 -18.67
N THR A 381 10.26 21.84 -18.73
CA THR A 381 10.73 20.80 -17.83
C THR A 381 10.84 21.26 -16.38
N THR A 382 11.14 22.55 -16.16
CA THR A 382 11.10 23.15 -14.82
C THR A 382 9.68 23.33 -14.32
N ALA A 383 8.74 23.71 -15.19
CA ALA A 383 7.33 23.77 -14.84
C ALA A 383 6.85 22.40 -14.35
N GLU A 384 7.17 21.31 -15.07
CA GLU A 384 6.82 19.93 -14.66
C GLU A 384 7.36 19.57 -13.28
N ALA A 385 8.63 19.91 -13.00
CA ALA A 385 9.22 19.72 -11.68
C ALA A 385 8.46 20.51 -10.60
N LEU A 386 8.12 21.78 -10.88
CA LEU A 386 7.33 22.62 -9.99
C LEU A 386 5.91 22.08 -9.76
N GLY A 387 5.29 21.44 -10.76
CA GLY A 387 4.02 20.72 -10.61
C GLY A 387 4.06 19.67 -9.51
N LYS A 388 5.10 18.83 -9.54
CA LYS A 388 5.30 17.81 -8.52
C LYS A 388 5.63 18.40 -7.15
N ILE A 389 6.49 19.42 -7.10
CA ILE A 389 6.84 20.12 -5.85
C ILE A 389 5.58 20.74 -5.23
N TYR A 390 4.79 21.49 -6.00
CA TYR A 390 3.57 22.14 -5.51
C TYR A 390 2.53 21.12 -5.04
N ALA A 391 2.38 19.99 -5.73
CA ALA A 391 1.49 18.92 -5.30
C ALA A 391 2.00 18.25 -4.02
N GLY A 392 3.31 18.01 -3.93
CA GLY A 392 3.94 17.43 -2.74
C GLY A 392 3.88 18.34 -1.51
N MET A 393 3.87 19.65 -1.71
CA MET A 393 3.62 20.63 -0.63
C MET A 393 2.13 20.83 -0.33
N GLY A 394 1.22 20.31 -1.16
CA GLY A 394 -0.23 20.47 -0.95
C GLY A 394 -0.80 21.82 -1.43
N ILE A 395 -0.08 22.54 -2.30
CA ILE A 395 -0.54 23.79 -2.92
C ILE A 395 -1.54 23.51 -4.04
N VAL A 396 -1.29 22.45 -4.81
CA VAL A 396 -2.21 21.92 -5.81
C VAL A 396 -2.52 20.47 -5.47
N ARG A 397 -3.67 19.96 -5.93
CA ARG A 397 -4.09 18.58 -5.65
C ARG A 397 -3.46 17.58 -6.62
N HIS A 398 -3.15 18.06 -7.82
CA HIS A 398 -2.71 17.27 -8.95
C HIS A 398 -1.38 17.80 -9.49
N PRO A 399 -0.35 16.95 -9.64
CA PRO A 399 0.96 17.37 -10.14
C PRO A 399 0.97 17.65 -11.66
N GLU A 400 -0.05 17.18 -12.39
CA GLU A 400 -0.09 17.31 -13.84
C GLU A 400 -0.32 18.75 -14.28
N ILE A 401 0.42 19.14 -15.32
CA ILE A 401 0.31 20.44 -15.96
C ILE A 401 -0.70 20.35 -17.09
N ARG A 402 -1.59 21.34 -17.13
CA ARG A 402 -2.44 21.60 -18.29
C ARG A 402 -1.76 22.65 -19.17
N GLU A 403 -1.19 22.21 -20.28
CA GLU A 403 -0.72 23.12 -21.32
C GLU A 403 -1.90 23.78 -22.03
N VAL A 404 -1.82 25.10 -22.22
CA VAL A 404 -2.87 25.90 -22.84
C VAL A 404 -2.26 26.88 -23.85
N ARG A 405 -3.07 27.31 -24.82
CA ARG A 405 -2.72 28.27 -25.88
C ARG A 405 -3.73 29.40 -25.92
N ARG A 406 -3.43 30.47 -26.68
CA ARG A 406 -4.36 31.59 -26.94
C ARG A 406 -5.76 31.11 -27.33
N SER A 407 -5.85 30.09 -28.19
CA SER A 407 -7.12 29.53 -28.65
C SER A 407 -7.99 28.93 -27.54
N ASP A 408 -7.42 28.61 -26.38
CA ASP A 408 -8.16 28.09 -25.22
C ASP A 408 -8.80 29.22 -24.39
N PHE A 409 -8.26 30.44 -24.48
CA PHE A 409 -8.78 31.63 -23.79
C PHE A 409 -9.69 32.47 -24.69
N CYS A 410 -9.29 32.65 -25.95
CA CYS A 410 -9.94 33.57 -26.88
C CYS A 410 -11.10 32.88 -27.63
N GLY A 411 -12.25 33.55 -27.68
CA GLY A 411 -13.40 33.17 -28.52
C GLY A 411 -13.23 33.55 -29.99
N HIS A 412 -14.21 33.20 -30.82
CA HIS A 412 -14.21 33.63 -32.24
C HIS A 412 -14.79 35.05 -32.40
N TYR A 413 -15.63 35.48 -31.46
CA TYR A 413 -16.28 36.78 -31.45
C TYR A 413 -16.06 37.51 -30.10
N ILE A 414 -16.19 38.83 -30.11
CA ILE A 414 -16.16 39.65 -28.90
C ILE A 414 -17.31 39.23 -27.97
N GLY A 415 -17.03 39.03 -26.68
CA GLY A 415 -17.96 38.56 -25.66
C GLY A 415 -17.89 37.06 -25.38
N GLU A 416 -17.15 36.28 -26.17
CA GLU A 416 -16.97 34.84 -25.96
C GLU A 416 -15.73 34.48 -25.13
N SER A 417 -14.72 35.36 -25.08
CA SER A 417 -13.45 35.09 -24.40
C SER A 417 -13.61 35.01 -22.88
N GLY A 418 -14.48 35.84 -22.29
CA GLY A 418 -14.74 35.82 -20.85
C GLY A 418 -15.27 34.47 -20.35
N PRO A 419 -16.43 33.99 -20.84
CA PRO A 419 -16.99 32.69 -20.47
C PRO A 419 -16.02 31.52 -20.71
N LYS A 420 -15.29 31.55 -21.82
CA LYS A 420 -14.33 30.51 -22.18
C LYS A 420 -13.13 30.46 -21.22
N THR A 421 -12.61 31.63 -20.84
CA THR A 421 -11.57 31.75 -19.81
C THR A 421 -12.05 31.21 -18.47
N ASN A 422 -13.28 31.53 -18.06
CA ASN A 422 -13.85 31.00 -16.81
C ASN A 422 -13.94 29.48 -16.81
N GLU A 423 -14.50 28.90 -17.87
CA GLU A 423 -14.64 27.45 -18.00
C GLU A 423 -13.27 26.74 -17.97
N LEU A 424 -12.25 27.34 -18.60
CA LEU A 424 -10.89 26.81 -18.56
C LEU A 424 -10.31 26.82 -17.14
N ILE A 425 -10.48 27.91 -16.39
CA ILE A 425 -9.96 28.02 -15.02
C ILE A 425 -10.73 27.09 -14.08
N GLU A 426 -12.05 27.04 -14.16
CA GLU A 426 -12.89 26.16 -13.33
C GLU A 426 -12.48 24.69 -13.49
N LYS A 427 -12.20 24.24 -14.72
CA LYS A 427 -11.70 22.89 -15.01
C LYS A 427 -10.27 22.65 -14.54
N SER A 428 -9.54 23.71 -14.21
CA SER A 428 -8.13 23.67 -13.83
C SER A 428 -7.90 23.91 -12.34
N LEU A 429 -8.96 24.07 -11.54
CA LEU A 429 -8.85 24.15 -10.09
C LEU A 429 -8.19 22.89 -9.52
N GLY A 430 -7.27 23.09 -8.60
CA GLY A 430 -6.40 22.08 -8.01
C GLY A 430 -5.24 21.65 -8.89
N ARG A 431 -4.96 22.33 -10.01
CA ARG A 431 -3.91 21.97 -10.99
C ARG A 431 -2.97 23.14 -11.31
N ILE A 432 -1.96 22.87 -12.13
CA ILE A 432 -1.11 23.89 -12.74
C ILE A 432 -1.53 24.12 -14.20
N ILE A 433 -1.68 25.38 -14.59
CA ILE A 433 -1.85 25.81 -15.98
C ILE A 433 -0.50 26.33 -16.47
N PHE A 434 -0.05 25.85 -17.63
CA PHE A 434 1.16 26.34 -18.29
C PHE A 434 0.82 26.91 -19.66
N MET A 435 1.20 28.16 -19.90
CA MET A 435 1.04 28.80 -21.21
C MET A 435 2.41 29.23 -21.72
N ASP A 436 2.91 28.53 -22.74
CA ASP A 436 4.09 28.98 -23.49
C ASP A 436 3.73 30.17 -24.37
N GLU A 437 4.71 31.05 -24.60
CA GLU A 437 4.53 32.34 -25.26
C GLU A 437 3.33 33.11 -24.69
N PHE A 438 3.27 33.29 -23.37
CA PHE A 438 2.14 33.88 -22.66
C PHE A 438 1.73 35.26 -23.19
N TYR A 439 2.69 36.04 -23.68
CA TYR A 439 2.46 37.33 -24.33
C TYR A 439 1.57 37.24 -25.58
N SER A 440 1.50 36.07 -26.24
CA SER A 440 0.62 35.81 -27.39
C SER A 440 -0.86 35.88 -27.06
N LEU A 441 -1.24 35.92 -25.77
CA LEU A 441 -2.62 36.14 -25.35
C LEU A 441 -3.15 37.52 -25.77
N ILE A 442 -2.27 38.44 -26.19
CA ILE A 442 -2.64 39.68 -26.88
C ILE A 442 -1.91 39.74 -28.22
N GLU A 443 -2.67 39.92 -29.28
CA GLU A 443 -2.16 40.29 -30.60
C GLU A 443 -2.19 41.82 -30.72
N ARG A 444 -1.22 42.39 -31.43
CA ARG A 444 -1.20 43.82 -31.75
C ARG A 444 -1.60 44.04 -33.21
N HIS A 445 -2.45 45.03 -33.43
CA HIS A 445 -2.74 45.54 -34.77
C HIS A 445 -1.53 46.29 -35.36
N GLN A 446 -1.57 46.60 -36.65
CA GLN A 446 -0.47 47.30 -37.36
C GLN A 446 -0.16 48.69 -36.78
N ASP A 447 -1.11 49.31 -36.08
CA ASP A 447 -0.97 50.58 -35.37
C ASP A 447 -0.46 50.43 -33.92
N GLY A 448 -0.14 49.21 -33.49
CA GLY A 448 0.35 48.88 -32.15
C GLY A 448 -0.73 48.67 -31.10
N THR A 449 -2.01 48.84 -31.44
CA THR A 449 -3.12 48.67 -30.49
C THR A 449 -3.39 47.20 -30.15
N PRO A 450 -3.64 46.85 -28.87
CA PRO A 450 -4.04 45.49 -28.47
C PRO A 450 -5.39 45.08 -29.06
N ASP A 451 -5.51 43.82 -29.46
CA ASP A 451 -6.77 43.27 -29.94
C ASP A 451 -7.83 43.13 -28.82
N MET A 452 -9.10 43.42 -29.13
CA MET A 452 -10.18 43.42 -28.13
C MET A 452 -10.48 42.04 -27.55
N ILE A 453 -10.27 40.96 -28.32
CA ILE A 453 -10.58 39.58 -27.92
C ILE A 453 -9.57 39.10 -26.86
N GLY A 454 -8.29 39.37 -27.08
CA GLY A 454 -7.21 39.10 -26.14
C GLY A 454 -7.30 39.96 -24.88
N MET A 455 -7.66 41.24 -25.02
CA MET A 455 -7.91 42.12 -23.86
C MET A 455 -9.05 41.60 -22.98
N GLU A 456 -10.13 41.10 -23.57
CA GLU A 456 -11.23 40.49 -22.83
C GLU A 456 -10.77 39.25 -22.06
N ALA A 457 -10.01 38.35 -22.71
CA ALA A 457 -9.44 37.18 -22.08
C ALA A 457 -8.50 37.53 -20.91
N VAL A 458 -7.61 38.51 -21.08
CA VAL A 458 -6.68 38.98 -20.04
C VAL A 458 -7.42 39.58 -18.85
N ASN A 459 -8.43 40.42 -19.10
CA ASN A 459 -9.22 41.00 -18.03
C ASN A 459 -9.96 39.92 -17.22
N GLN A 460 -10.49 38.90 -17.90
CA GLN A 460 -11.15 37.80 -17.21
C GLN A 460 -10.16 36.91 -16.46
N LEU A 461 -9.00 36.63 -17.04
CA LEU A 461 -7.92 35.90 -16.37
C LEU A 461 -7.49 36.63 -15.08
N LEU A 462 -7.37 37.96 -15.09
CA LEU A 462 -7.04 38.73 -13.90
C LEU A 462 -8.05 38.57 -12.75
N VAL A 463 -9.34 38.53 -13.08
CA VAL A 463 -10.40 38.27 -12.09
C VAL A 463 -10.22 36.87 -11.50
N GLN A 464 -9.94 35.87 -12.34
CA GLN A 464 -9.76 34.49 -11.90
C GLN A 464 -8.50 34.29 -11.04
N LEU A 465 -7.37 34.90 -11.41
CA LEU A 465 -6.13 34.90 -10.61
C LEU A 465 -6.33 35.55 -9.23
N GLU A 466 -7.31 36.45 -9.10
CA GLU A 466 -7.64 37.10 -7.84
C GLU A 466 -8.60 36.28 -6.97
N THR A 467 -9.65 35.74 -7.57
CA THR A 467 -10.65 34.94 -6.86
C THR A 467 -10.05 33.62 -6.37
N HIS A 468 -9.19 32.99 -7.17
CA HIS A 468 -8.68 31.63 -6.95
C HIS A 468 -7.18 31.57 -6.68
N ARG A 469 -6.65 32.54 -5.92
CA ARG A 469 -5.21 32.69 -5.60
C ARG A 469 -4.52 31.42 -5.07
N PHE A 470 -5.27 30.56 -4.37
CA PHE A 470 -4.76 29.36 -3.72
C PHE A 470 -5.37 28.07 -4.25
N ASP A 471 -6.28 28.17 -5.22
CA ASP A 471 -6.95 26.99 -5.76
C ASP A 471 -6.22 26.43 -6.97
N PHE A 472 -5.37 27.20 -7.66
CA PHE A 472 -4.56 26.73 -8.79
C PHE A 472 -3.27 27.54 -8.94
N CYS A 473 -2.34 27.06 -9.78
CA CYS A 473 -1.14 27.80 -10.16
C CYS A 473 -1.16 28.10 -11.66
N PHE A 474 -0.76 29.32 -12.04
CA PHE A 474 -0.63 29.72 -13.45
C PHE A 474 0.84 30.02 -13.69
N ILE A 475 1.43 29.35 -14.67
CA ILE A 475 2.81 29.53 -15.09
C ILE A 475 2.80 30.04 -16.53
N GLY A 476 3.10 31.33 -16.71
CA GLY A 476 3.32 31.89 -18.04
C GLY A 476 4.79 31.75 -18.43
N ALA A 477 5.08 31.42 -19.69
CA ALA A 477 6.45 31.36 -20.19
C ALA A 477 6.64 32.25 -21.42
N GLY A 478 7.86 32.73 -21.63
CA GLY A 478 8.18 33.55 -22.80
C GLY A 478 9.57 34.17 -22.76
N TYR A 479 9.84 35.01 -23.75
CA TYR A 479 11.02 35.87 -23.76
C TYR A 479 10.82 37.01 -22.77
N GLU A 480 11.90 37.40 -22.09
CA GLU A 480 11.80 38.39 -21.02
C GLU A 480 11.22 39.72 -21.50
N ASP A 481 11.77 40.30 -22.56
CA ASP A 481 11.33 41.60 -23.08
C ASP A 481 9.85 41.59 -23.50
N GLN A 482 9.38 40.50 -24.12
CA GLN A 482 8.00 40.36 -24.57
C GLN A 482 7.03 40.17 -23.41
N VAL A 483 7.44 39.41 -22.39
CA VAL A 483 6.67 39.26 -21.16
C VAL A 483 6.60 40.59 -20.40
N ASP A 484 7.71 41.32 -20.33
CA ASP A 484 7.76 42.64 -19.68
C ASP A 484 6.86 43.65 -20.39
N GLU A 485 6.90 43.69 -21.73
CA GLU A 485 5.99 44.49 -22.54
C GLU A 485 4.53 44.08 -22.30
N PHE A 486 4.22 42.77 -22.30
CA PHE A 486 2.88 42.26 -22.05
C PHE A 486 2.33 42.66 -20.67
N LEU A 487 3.17 42.66 -19.63
CA LEU A 487 2.76 43.10 -18.29
C LEU A 487 2.38 44.58 -18.23
N THR A 488 2.83 45.42 -19.18
CA THR A 488 2.43 46.83 -19.25
C THR A 488 1.01 47.04 -19.76
N VAL A 489 0.41 46.03 -20.40
CA VAL A 489 -0.92 46.13 -21.01
C VAL A 489 -2.02 46.33 -19.96
N ASN A 490 -1.86 45.72 -18.78
CA ASN A 490 -2.75 45.95 -17.65
C ASN A 490 -1.92 45.96 -16.34
N PRO A 491 -1.92 47.06 -15.57
CA PRO A 491 -1.20 47.15 -14.30
C PRO A 491 -1.52 46.03 -13.30
N GLY A 492 -2.72 45.44 -13.39
CA GLY A 492 -3.13 44.31 -12.57
C GLY A 492 -2.28 43.05 -12.78
N LEU A 493 -1.73 42.83 -13.99
CA LEU A 493 -0.92 41.64 -14.29
C LEU A 493 0.38 41.61 -13.50
N ALA A 494 1.06 42.76 -13.39
CA ALA A 494 2.31 42.87 -12.62
C ALA A 494 2.10 42.50 -11.14
N GLY A 495 0.92 42.81 -10.57
CA GLY A 495 0.56 42.43 -9.20
C GLY A 495 0.25 40.93 -9.02
N ARG A 496 -0.23 40.24 -10.06
CA ARG A 496 -0.51 38.78 -10.03
C ARG A 496 0.69 37.92 -10.41
N PHE A 497 1.61 38.47 -11.19
CA PHE A 497 2.83 37.80 -11.63
C PHE A 497 4.08 38.49 -11.07
N ASN A 498 4.13 38.63 -9.75
CA ASN A 498 5.25 39.27 -9.06
C ASN A 498 6.48 38.36 -8.90
N ARG A 499 6.42 37.11 -9.38
CA ARG A 499 7.52 36.14 -9.38
C ARG A 499 7.95 35.82 -10.81
N LYS A 500 9.24 36.03 -11.09
CA LYS A 500 9.86 35.69 -12.38
C LYS A 500 11.06 34.77 -12.12
N LEU A 501 11.03 33.57 -12.68
CA LEU A 501 12.19 32.68 -12.76
C LEU A 501 12.91 32.94 -14.07
N ARG A 502 14.14 33.43 -13.98
CA ARG A 502 14.98 33.81 -15.14
C ARG A 502 15.83 32.63 -15.57
N PHE A 503 15.77 32.31 -16.85
CA PHE A 503 16.53 31.25 -17.50
C PHE A 503 17.58 31.88 -18.40
N GLU A 504 18.84 31.66 -18.07
CA GLU A 504 19.98 32.10 -18.87
C GLU A 504 20.29 31.11 -20.00
N SER A 505 20.96 31.59 -21.04
CA SER A 505 21.50 30.75 -22.10
C SER A 505 22.56 29.80 -21.52
N TYR A 506 22.57 28.56 -22.00
CA TYR A 506 23.54 27.58 -21.52
C TYR A 506 24.97 27.94 -21.94
N SER A 507 25.92 27.63 -21.06
CA SER A 507 27.34 27.63 -21.39
C SER A 507 27.68 26.50 -22.37
N PRO A 508 28.81 26.58 -23.10
CA PRO A 508 29.20 25.52 -24.04
C PRO A 508 29.33 24.15 -23.39
N VAL A 509 29.87 24.11 -22.16
CA VAL A 509 29.99 22.88 -21.37
C VAL A 509 28.62 22.29 -21.04
N GLU A 510 27.64 23.13 -20.67
CA GLU A 510 26.28 22.67 -20.38
C GLU A 510 25.57 22.15 -21.64
N ILE A 511 25.78 22.75 -22.82
CA ILE A 511 25.22 22.26 -24.09
C ILE A 511 25.77 20.87 -24.44
N VAL A 512 27.08 20.66 -24.29
CA VAL A 512 27.70 19.34 -24.52
C VAL A 512 27.17 18.32 -23.52
N GLU A 513 27.03 18.68 -22.25
CA GLU A 513 26.46 17.82 -21.22
C GLU A 513 24.99 17.47 -21.50
N ILE A 514 24.17 18.43 -21.98
CA ILE A 514 22.80 18.17 -22.44
C ILE A 514 22.81 17.15 -23.58
N GLY A 515 23.70 17.31 -24.56
CA GLY A 515 23.87 16.37 -25.66
C GLY A 515 24.25 14.97 -25.17
N HIS A 516 25.21 14.88 -24.25
CA HIS A 516 25.63 13.61 -23.67
C HIS A 516 24.50 12.89 -22.92
N ARG A 517 23.74 13.62 -22.07
CA ARG A 517 22.58 13.07 -21.37
C ARG A 517 21.45 12.66 -22.30
N TYR A 518 21.32 13.34 -23.44
CA TYR A 518 20.33 12.98 -24.47
C TYR A 518 20.72 11.72 -25.25
N ALA A 519 22.02 11.54 -25.54
CA ALA A 519 22.55 10.39 -26.27
C ALA A 519 22.54 9.09 -25.44
N THR A 520 22.85 9.18 -24.14
CA THR A 520 23.03 8.02 -23.26
C THR A 520 21.84 7.03 -23.23
N PRO A 521 20.57 7.45 -22.99
CA PRO A 521 19.43 6.53 -22.99
C PRO A 521 19.11 5.95 -24.38
N ARG A 522 19.67 6.51 -25.46
CA ARG A 522 19.55 6.02 -26.84
C ARG A 522 20.62 4.98 -27.20
N ALA A 523 21.44 4.59 -26.22
CA ALA A 523 22.64 3.78 -26.44
C ALA A 523 23.65 4.44 -27.40
N SER A 524 23.66 5.77 -27.47
CA SER A 524 24.62 6.56 -28.24
C SER A 524 25.64 7.19 -27.30
N GLN A 525 26.92 7.18 -27.67
CA GLN A 525 28.03 7.71 -26.86
C GLN A 525 28.94 8.56 -27.72
N LEU A 526 29.27 9.77 -27.28
CA LEU A 526 30.29 10.59 -27.92
C LEU A 526 31.65 10.09 -27.44
N ASP A 527 32.57 9.82 -28.37
CA ASP A 527 33.98 9.66 -28.00
C ASP A 527 34.59 11.00 -27.56
N ASP A 528 35.80 10.96 -26.98
CA ASP A 528 36.40 12.15 -26.40
C ASP A 528 36.72 13.22 -27.45
N ALA A 529 37.14 12.82 -28.66
CA ALA A 529 37.37 13.74 -29.76
C ALA A 529 36.06 14.40 -30.24
N ALA A 530 34.95 13.65 -30.27
CA ALA A 530 33.63 14.17 -30.59
C ALA A 530 33.15 15.18 -29.56
N ARG A 531 33.42 14.95 -28.27
CA ARG A 531 33.12 15.92 -27.19
C ARG A 531 33.92 17.20 -27.34
N GLU A 532 35.21 17.11 -27.64
CA GLU A 532 36.07 18.28 -27.87
C GLU A 532 35.60 19.10 -29.07
N VAL A 533 35.36 18.45 -30.22
CA VAL A 533 34.83 19.14 -31.42
C VAL A 533 33.48 19.78 -31.14
N PHE A 534 32.60 19.11 -30.39
CA PHE A 534 31.32 19.68 -30.02
C PHE A 534 31.50 20.93 -29.14
N LEU A 535 32.39 20.87 -28.15
CA LEU A 535 32.66 21.98 -27.24
C LEU A 535 33.22 23.21 -27.97
N ASP A 536 34.20 23.00 -28.85
CA ASP A 536 34.82 24.08 -29.64
C ASP A 536 33.78 24.75 -30.54
N ALA A 537 33.03 23.95 -31.28
CA ALA A 537 31.99 24.45 -32.17
C ALA A 537 30.88 25.23 -31.43
N VAL A 538 30.41 24.73 -30.28
CA VAL A 538 29.44 25.45 -29.45
C VAL A 538 30.02 26.75 -28.90
N THR A 539 31.31 26.75 -28.55
CA THR A 539 32.00 27.97 -28.09
C THR A 539 32.03 29.03 -29.20
N THR A 540 32.32 28.63 -30.44
CA THR A 540 32.24 29.51 -31.62
C THR A 540 30.82 30.03 -31.84
N ILE A 541 29.80 29.15 -31.79
CA ILE A 541 28.39 29.53 -31.94
C ILE A 541 27.94 30.52 -30.86
N ARG A 542 28.35 30.30 -29.60
CA ARG A 542 27.96 31.18 -28.48
C ARG A 542 28.56 32.58 -28.61
N ASN A 543 29.78 32.68 -29.14
CA ASN A 543 30.48 33.95 -29.36
C ASN A 543 30.04 34.67 -30.64
N TYR A 544 29.31 34.00 -31.53
CA TYR A 544 28.72 34.60 -32.71
C TYR A 544 27.50 35.47 -32.34
N THR A 545 27.39 36.63 -32.97
CA THR A 545 26.21 37.50 -32.88
C THR A 545 25.48 37.46 -34.21
N THR A 546 24.20 37.12 -34.19
CA THR A 546 23.37 37.08 -35.39
C THR A 546 23.17 38.49 -35.97
N PRO A 547 22.74 38.62 -37.25
CA PRO A 547 22.35 39.90 -37.82
C PRO A 547 21.23 40.62 -37.03
N SER A 548 20.41 39.85 -36.31
CA SER A 548 19.35 40.34 -35.42
C SER A 548 19.85 40.77 -34.02
N GLY A 549 21.15 40.66 -33.76
CA GLY A 549 21.78 41.06 -32.48
C GLY A 549 21.66 40.03 -31.36
N GLN A 550 21.21 38.81 -31.65
CA GLN A 550 21.09 37.73 -30.67
C GLN A 550 22.39 36.93 -30.57
N HIS A 551 22.65 36.32 -29.41
CA HIS A 551 23.72 35.32 -29.32
C HIS A 551 23.39 34.10 -30.17
N GLY A 552 24.39 33.56 -30.87
CA GLY A 552 24.18 32.45 -31.79
C GLY A 552 23.57 31.23 -31.11
N ILE A 553 23.90 30.95 -29.84
CA ILE A 553 23.32 29.82 -29.11
C ILE A 553 21.81 29.98 -28.83
N ASP A 554 21.34 31.23 -28.67
CA ASP A 554 19.92 31.54 -28.48
C ASP A 554 19.15 31.40 -29.79
N ALA A 555 19.74 31.88 -30.89
CA ALA A 555 19.20 31.68 -32.24
C ALA A 555 19.10 30.19 -32.60
N MET A 556 20.04 29.38 -32.11
CA MET A 556 20.02 27.93 -32.25
C MET A 556 19.12 27.21 -31.23
N GLN A 557 18.51 27.94 -30.30
CA GLN A 557 17.57 27.42 -29.31
C GLN A 557 18.19 26.46 -28.28
N ASN A 558 19.40 26.77 -27.81
CA ASN A 558 20.01 26.19 -26.60
C ASN A 558 19.91 24.65 -26.50
N GLY A 559 19.22 24.08 -25.50
CA GLY A 559 19.11 22.63 -25.34
C GLY A 559 18.45 21.92 -26.52
N ARG A 560 17.63 22.60 -27.33
CA ARG A 560 17.10 22.05 -28.59
C ARG A 560 18.22 21.91 -29.63
N PHE A 561 19.17 22.84 -29.69
CA PHE A 561 20.38 22.70 -30.51
C PHE A 561 21.12 21.41 -30.18
N ALA A 562 21.41 21.18 -28.89
CA ALA A 562 22.11 19.97 -28.45
C ALA A 562 21.41 18.69 -28.92
N ARG A 563 20.08 18.60 -28.75
CA ARG A 563 19.29 17.44 -29.20
C ARG A 563 19.36 17.24 -30.71
N ASN A 564 19.16 18.32 -31.47
CA ASN A 564 19.21 18.28 -32.94
C ASN A 564 20.60 17.87 -33.46
N VAL A 565 21.68 18.29 -32.80
CA VAL A 565 23.05 17.87 -33.12
C VAL A 565 23.20 16.37 -32.91
N ILE A 566 22.77 15.84 -31.75
CA ILE A 566 22.89 14.40 -31.46
C ILE A 566 22.08 13.56 -32.44
N GLU A 567 20.84 13.94 -32.74
CA GLU A 567 19.99 13.20 -33.69
C GLU A 567 20.60 13.16 -35.09
N ARG A 568 21.15 14.29 -35.56
CA ARG A 568 21.86 14.32 -36.84
C ARG A 568 23.15 13.51 -36.80
N ALA A 569 23.91 13.58 -35.71
CA ALA A 569 25.15 12.84 -35.54
C ALA A 569 24.93 11.32 -35.51
N GLU A 570 23.81 10.86 -34.94
CA GLU A 570 23.36 9.47 -35.04
C GLU A 570 23.12 9.07 -36.50
N GLY A 571 22.48 9.93 -37.31
CA GLY A 571 22.30 9.68 -38.74
C GLY A 571 23.62 9.61 -39.53
N PHE A 572 24.60 10.46 -39.19
CA PHE A 572 25.94 10.41 -39.80
C PHE A 572 26.71 9.16 -39.37
N ARG A 573 26.64 8.77 -38.09
CA ARG A 573 27.17 7.50 -37.59
C ARG A 573 26.58 6.33 -38.36
N ASP A 574 25.26 6.28 -38.51
CA ASP A 574 24.57 5.17 -39.19
C ASP A 574 25.01 5.06 -40.65
N THR A 575 25.19 6.20 -41.32
CA THR A 575 25.72 6.25 -42.69
C THR A 575 27.15 5.71 -42.76
N ARG A 576 28.02 6.09 -41.81
CA ARG A 576 29.39 5.57 -41.69
C ARG A 576 29.40 4.06 -41.46
N VAL A 577 28.62 3.56 -40.51
CA VAL A 577 28.58 2.13 -40.15
C VAL A 577 28.05 1.28 -41.30
N VAL A 578 27.04 1.76 -42.02
CA VAL A 578 26.54 1.08 -43.23
C VAL A 578 27.61 1.05 -44.32
N ALA A 579 28.39 2.12 -44.50
CA ALA A 579 29.50 2.15 -45.46
C ALA A 579 30.60 1.15 -45.08
N GLN A 580 31.01 1.07 -43.81
CA GLN A 580 31.96 0.08 -43.27
C GLN A 580 31.51 -1.35 -43.58
N LYS A 581 30.23 -1.67 -43.30
CA LYS A 581 29.65 -2.97 -43.62
C LYS A 581 29.70 -3.29 -45.12
N ARG A 582 29.33 -2.31 -45.97
CA ARG A 582 29.36 -2.47 -47.44
C ARG A 582 30.77 -2.64 -47.99
N ALA A 583 31.78 -2.09 -47.30
CA ALA A 583 33.20 -2.29 -47.61
C ALA A 583 33.75 -3.66 -47.15
N GLY A 584 32.91 -4.54 -46.59
CA GLY A 584 33.32 -5.86 -46.13
C GLY A 584 34.06 -5.87 -44.80
N GLN A 585 34.07 -4.75 -44.06
CA GLN A 585 34.65 -4.66 -42.73
C GLN A 585 33.65 -5.14 -41.66
N PRO A 586 34.09 -5.84 -40.60
CA PRO A 586 33.21 -6.27 -39.52
C PRO A 586 32.66 -5.05 -38.77
N VAL A 587 31.41 -5.12 -38.31
CA VAL A 587 30.75 -4.09 -37.50
C VAL A 587 30.59 -4.61 -36.08
N SER A 588 31.15 -3.89 -35.12
CA SER A 588 31.06 -4.16 -33.70
C SER A 588 29.86 -3.45 -33.04
N VAL A 589 29.53 -3.84 -31.81
CA VAL A 589 28.55 -3.10 -31.00
C VAL A 589 29.03 -1.67 -30.72
N GLN A 590 30.34 -1.47 -30.54
CA GLN A 590 30.91 -0.13 -30.33
C GLN A 590 30.69 0.77 -31.55
N ASP A 591 30.81 0.24 -32.77
CA ASP A 591 30.57 1.02 -34.00
C ASP A 591 29.13 1.55 -34.06
N LEU A 592 28.17 0.78 -33.55
CA LEU A 592 26.75 1.15 -33.48
C LEU A 592 26.44 2.16 -32.36
N GLN A 593 27.31 2.28 -31.35
CA GLN A 593 27.11 3.15 -30.21
C GLN A 593 27.89 4.46 -30.33
N ILE A 594 29.11 4.43 -30.87
CA ILE A 594 30.04 5.57 -30.84
C ILE A 594 29.75 6.57 -31.95
N ILE A 595 29.51 7.81 -31.54
CA ILE A 595 29.51 9.02 -32.36
C ILE A 595 30.92 9.61 -32.30
N THR A 596 31.52 9.80 -33.47
CA THR A 596 32.88 10.29 -33.65
C THR A 596 32.91 11.78 -33.95
N ALA A 597 34.09 12.39 -33.84
CA ALA A 597 34.34 13.78 -34.21
C ALA A 597 33.80 14.16 -35.60
N THR A 598 33.98 13.29 -36.60
CA THR A 598 33.51 13.53 -37.97
C THR A 598 31.99 13.60 -38.06
N ASP A 599 31.27 12.78 -37.30
CA ASP A 599 29.80 12.80 -37.31
C ASP A 599 29.26 14.06 -36.64
N ILE A 600 29.89 14.47 -35.52
CA ILE A 600 29.51 15.69 -34.79
C ILE A 600 29.77 16.94 -35.62
N ASP A 601 30.94 17.06 -36.25
CA ASP A 601 31.25 18.21 -37.12
C ASP A 601 30.24 18.30 -38.28
N ALA A 602 29.96 17.17 -38.95
CA ALA A 602 28.96 17.12 -40.01
C ALA A 602 27.54 17.47 -39.52
N ALA A 603 27.17 16.97 -38.33
CA ALA A 603 25.90 17.28 -37.69
C ALA A 603 25.77 18.76 -37.39
N ILE A 604 26.76 19.37 -36.73
CA ILE A 604 26.74 20.78 -36.36
C ILE A 604 26.63 21.67 -37.60
N ARG A 605 27.43 21.43 -38.63
CA ARG A 605 27.36 22.16 -39.89
C ARG A 605 25.98 22.06 -40.52
N SER A 606 25.38 20.87 -40.52
CA SER A 606 24.02 20.64 -41.02
C SER A 606 22.94 21.34 -40.17
N VAL A 607 23.07 21.35 -38.84
CA VAL A 607 22.12 22.08 -37.99
C VAL A 607 22.21 23.59 -38.24
N CYS A 608 23.43 24.12 -38.35
CA CYS A 608 23.65 25.54 -38.57
C CYS A 608 23.24 25.99 -39.96
N SER A 609 23.44 25.17 -41.01
CA SER A 609 23.04 25.53 -42.38
C SER A 609 21.52 25.71 -42.54
N ASP A 610 20.74 25.02 -41.70
CA ASP A 610 19.28 25.11 -41.71
C ASP A 610 18.78 26.40 -41.04
N ASN A 611 19.64 27.11 -40.30
CA ASN A 611 19.34 28.39 -39.68
C ASN A 611 19.98 29.54 -40.47
N ARG A 612 19.14 30.36 -41.11
CA ARG A 612 19.61 31.52 -41.92
C ARG A 612 20.44 32.52 -41.12
N ASP A 613 20.18 32.65 -39.82
CA ASP A 613 20.92 33.58 -38.96
C ASP A 613 22.37 33.15 -38.74
N MET A 614 22.68 31.88 -39.02
CA MET A 614 24.03 31.31 -38.91
C MET A 614 24.80 31.32 -40.25
N ALA A 615 24.24 31.88 -41.32
CA ALA A 615 24.84 31.81 -42.66
C ALA A 615 26.23 32.48 -42.78
N ALA A 616 26.55 33.42 -41.89
CA ALA A 616 27.82 34.14 -41.87
C ALA A 616 28.81 33.62 -40.82
N ILE A 617 28.50 32.51 -40.13
CA ILE A 617 29.41 31.94 -39.14
C ILE A 617 30.69 31.41 -39.80
N VAL A 618 31.83 31.74 -39.22
CA VAL A 618 33.14 31.21 -39.62
C VAL A 618 33.54 30.16 -38.61
N TRP A 619 33.82 28.94 -39.10
CA TRP A 619 34.13 27.75 -38.31
C TRP A 619 35.60 27.70 -37.89
#